data_AF-A0A7Y7YEY0-F1
#
_entry.id   AF-A0A7Y7YEY0-F1
#
_cell.length_a   1.000
_cell.length_b   1.000
_cell.length_c   1.000
_cell.angle_alpha   90.00
_cell.angle_beta   90.00
_cell.angle_gamma   90.00
#
_symmetry.space_group_name_H-M   'P 1'
#
loop_
_entity.id
_entity.type
_entity.pdbx_description
1 polymer ?
#
loop_
_entity_poly.entity_id
_entity_poly.type
_entity_poly.pdbx_seq_one_letter_code
_entity_poly.pdbx_strand_id
1 'polypeptide(L)'
;MFEQTQENRPQVDLPEEAVVGTWVNITGRAVNAFSGIFELEFRGPGEPYAVPIQRSYWDTISFIVPDQVGEHVVEGYYSSGTSVPDDAQILGNLNIKTA
;
A
#
# COMPACT_ATOMS: atom_id res chain seq x y z
N MET A 1 15.56 19.33 -18.46
CA MET A 1 15.80 18.42 -17.32
C MET A 1 14.82 18.83 -16.25
N PHE A 2 13.79 18.03 -15.98
CA PHE A 2 12.98 18.19 -14.78
C PHE A 2 13.50 17.16 -13.79
N GLU A 3 14.19 17.62 -12.75
CA GLU A 3 14.33 16.84 -11.53
C GLU A 3 12.89 16.57 -11.05
N GLN A 4 12.40 15.36 -11.29
CA GLN A 4 11.17 14.90 -10.65
C GLN A 4 11.49 14.75 -9.18
N THR A 5 11.27 15.82 -8.42
CA THR A 5 11.25 15.82 -6.97
C THR A 5 10.35 14.69 -6.50
N GLN A 6 10.97 13.68 -5.89
CA GLN A 6 10.37 12.59 -5.13
C GLN A 6 9.36 13.11 -4.07
N GLU A 7 9.39 14.40 -3.75
CA GLU A 7 8.65 15.09 -2.66
C GLU A 7 7.13 15.23 -2.83
N ASN A 8 6.53 14.93 -4.00
CA ASN A 8 5.08 15.11 -4.19
C ASN A 8 4.25 13.83 -4.27
N ARG A 9 4.86 12.66 -4.05
CA ARG A 9 4.06 11.42 -3.95
C ARG A 9 3.22 11.46 -2.67
N PRO A 10 1.93 11.05 -2.71
CA PRO A 10 1.14 10.88 -1.52
C PRO A 10 1.79 9.87 -0.58
N GLN A 11 2.63 10.33 0.35
CA GLN A 11 3.28 9.47 1.32
C GLN A 11 2.23 8.86 2.24
N VAL A 12 2.35 7.55 2.42
CA VAL A 12 1.70 6.84 3.51
C VAL A 12 2.76 6.41 4.51
N ASP A 13 2.34 6.27 5.75
CA ASP A 13 3.13 5.60 6.78
C ASP A 13 2.95 4.09 6.61
N LEU A 14 3.82 3.50 5.78
CA LEU A 14 3.94 2.06 5.58
C LEU A 14 5.24 1.61 6.26
N PRO A 15 5.20 0.63 7.18
CA PRO A 15 6.42 0.12 7.79
C PRO A 15 7.33 -0.52 6.72
N GLU A 16 8.64 -0.44 6.92
CA GLU A 16 9.61 -1.06 6.01
C GLU A 16 9.57 -2.61 6.10
N GLU A 17 9.15 -3.16 7.24
CA GLU A 17 9.12 -4.59 7.49
C GLU A 17 7.83 -5.02 8.22
N ALA A 18 7.34 -6.22 7.91
CA ALA A 18 6.22 -6.83 8.64
C ALA A 18 6.33 -8.36 8.72
N VAL A 19 5.68 -8.93 9.73
CA VAL A 19 5.70 -10.37 10.01
C VAL A 19 4.41 -11.03 9.52
N VAL A 20 4.52 -12.18 8.86
CA VAL A 20 3.38 -12.98 8.39
C VAL A 20 2.33 -13.16 9.49
N GLY A 21 1.06 -12.94 9.14
CA GLY A 21 -0.09 -13.11 10.03
C GLY A 21 -0.32 -11.96 11.02
N THR A 22 0.54 -10.94 11.05
CA THR A 22 0.34 -9.74 11.88
C THR A 22 -0.54 -8.72 11.17
N TRP A 23 -1.13 -7.80 11.95
CA TRP A 23 -1.85 -6.66 11.40
C TRP A 23 -0.89 -5.49 11.16
N VAL A 24 -0.96 -4.91 9.96
CA VAL A 24 -0.28 -3.67 9.61
C VAL A 24 -1.32 -2.58 9.38
N ASN A 25 -1.04 -1.38 9.88
CA ASN A 25 -1.82 -0.18 9.61
C ASN A 25 -1.04 0.70 8.64
N ILE A 26 -1.74 1.21 7.63
CA ILE A 26 -1.24 2.23 6.70
C ILE A 26 -2.05 3.49 6.95
N THR A 27 -1.37 4.61 7.18
CA THR A 27 -2.03 5.91 7.40
C THR A 27 -1.58 6.92 6.37
N GLY A 28 -2.52 7.70 5.82
CA GLY A 28 -2.18 8.79 4.90
C GLY A 28 -3.30 9.17 3.94
N ARG A 29 -3.08 10.25 3.18
CA ARG A 29 -4.09 10.77 2.24
C ARG A 29 -4.44 9.77 1.14
N ALA A 30 -3.49 8.95 0.70
CA ALA A 30 -3.70 7.94 -0.33
C ALA A 30 -4.70 6.85 0.11
N VAL A 31 -4.85 6.61 1.41
CA VAL A 31 -5.67 5.54 1.97
C VAL A 31 -6.89 6.01 2.74
N ASN A 32 -7.21 7.30 2.66
CA ASN A 32 -8.34 7.86 3.40
C ASN A 32 -9.70 7.32 2.92
N ALA A 33 -10.75 7.56 3.70
CA ALA A 33 -12.11 7.06 3.44
C ALA A 33 -12.71 7.53 2.11
N PHE A 34 -12.21 8.64 1.56
CA PHE A 34 -12.66 9.25 0.33
C PHE A 34 -11.70 9.00 -0.84
N SER A 35 -10.58 8.32 -0.61
CA SER A 35 -9.58 8.11 -1.65
C SER A 35 -10.07 7.16 -2.73
N GLY A 36 -11.14 6.39 -2.48
CA GLY A 36 -11.66 5.42 -3.42
C GLY A 36 -10.82 4.15 -3.51
N ILE A 37 -9.81 3.99 -2.65
CA ILE A 37 -9.05 2.75 -2.52
C ILE A 37 -9.95 1.62 -2.02
N PHE A 38 -9.83 0.46 -2.65
CA PHE A 38 -10.61 -0.73 -2.27
C PHE A 38 -9.76 -1.98 -2.11
N GLU A 39 -8.52 -2.00 -2.59
CA GLU A 39 -7.63 -3.16 -2.53
C GLU A 39 -6.16 -2.73 -2.51
N LEU A 40 -5.29 -3.60 -1.97
CA LEU A 40 -3.84 -3.47 -2.11
C LEU A 40 -3.32 -4.63 -2.95
N GLU A 41 -2.46 -4.34 -3.92
CA GLU A 41 -1.69 -5.32 -4.67
C GLU A 41 -0.23 -5.29 -4.21
N PHE A 42 0.34 -6.47 -4.05
CA PHE A 42 1.73 -6.66 -3.67
C PHE A 42 2.46 -7.24 -4.86
N ARG A 43 3.51 -6.55 -5.30
CA ARG A 43 4.36 -6.95 -6.43
C ARG A 43 5.76 -7.28 -5.93
N GLY A 44 6.14 -8.55 -6.04
CA GLY A 44 7.44 -9.06 -5.64
C GLY A 44 8.07 -9.93 -6.74
N PRO A 45 8.98 -10.85 -6.39
CA PRO A 45 9.63 -11.74 -7.36
C PRO A 45 8.71 -12.81 -7.96
N GLY A 46 7.51 -13.01 -7.40
CA GLY A 46 6.50 -13.94 -7.89
C GLY A 46 5.35 -13.26 -8.63
N GLU A 47 4.25 -14.00 -8.83
CA GLU A 47 3.00 -13.43 -9.34
C GLU A 47 2.45 -12.39 -8.35
N PRO A 48 1.98 -11.22 -8.83
CA PRO A 48 1.30 -10.25 -7.99
C PRO A 48 0.09 -10.87 -7.28
N TYR A 49 -0.15 -10.42 -6.06
CA TYR A 49 -1.31 -10.87 -5.29
C TYR A 49 -1.99 -9.70 -4.60
N ALA A 50 -3.31 -9.81 -4.47
CA ALA A 50 -4.14 -8.83 -3.80
C ALA A 50 -4.38 -9.22 -2.33
N VAL A 51 -4.44 -8.22 -1.45
CA VAL A 51 -4.90 -8.39 -0.08
C VAL A 51 -6.14 -7.52 0.19
N PRO A 52 -7.15 -8.06 0.90
CA PRO A 52 -8.28 -7.27 1.32
C PRO A 52 -7.85 -6.27 2.38
N ILE A 53 -8.43 -5.07 2.31
CA ILE A 53 -8.21 -4.01 3.29
C ILE A 53 -9.42 -3.86 4.21
N GLN A 54 -9.15 -3.53 5.46
CA GLN A 54 -10.13 -3.08 6.41
C GLN A 54 -9.90 -1.61 6.73
N ARG A 55 -10.94 -0.79 6.68
CA ARG A 55 -10.83 0.60 7.12
C ARG A 55 -10.99 0.66 8.63
N SER A 56 -9.92 1.04 9.33
CA SER A 56 -9.88 1.14 10.79
C SER A 56 -10.10 2.57 11.29
N TYR A 57 -9.75 3.58 10.47
CA TYR A 57 -10.03 4.99 10.74
C TYR A 57 -10.27 5.79 9.45
N TRP A 58 -10.57 7.09 9.55
CA TRP A 58 -10.92 7.89 8.37
C TRP A 58 -9.73 8.11 7.41
N ASP A 59 -8.50 8.03 7.90
CA ASP A 59 -7.24 8.13 7.14
C ASP A 59 -6.34 6.88 7.31
N THR A 60 -6.89 5.79 7.84
CA THR A 60 -6.15 4.55 8.12
C THR A 60 -6.86 3.32 7.55
N ILE A 61 -6.10 2.50 6.84
CA ILE A 61 -6.48 1.14 6.48
C ILE A 61 -5.58 0.13 7.17
N SER A 62 -6.06 -1.09 7.30
CA SER A 62 -5.38 -2.20 7.94
C SER A 62 -5.48 -3.44 7.08
N PHE A 63 -4.44 -4.27 7.08
CA PHE A 63 -4.46 -5.57 6.42
C PHE A 63 -3.68 -6.59 7.25
N ILE A 64 -4.01 -7.87 7.04
CA ILE A 64 -3.23 -8.98 7.60
C ILE A 64 -2.10 -9.29 6.64
N VAL A 65 -0.88 -9.34 7.15
CA VAL A 65 0.32 -9.64 6.35
C VAL A 65 0.21 -11.07 5.81
N PRO A 66 0.23 -11.27 4.48
CA PRO A 66 0.08 -12.58 3.87
C PRO A 66 1.36 -13.41 3.99
N ASP A 67 1.23 -14.72 3.84
CA ASP A 67 2.35 -15.66 3.83
C ASP A 67 3.09 -15.63 2.47
N GLN A 68 3.72 -14.50 2.19
CA GLN A 68 4.45 -14.20 0.95
C GLN A 68 5.74 -13.47 1.31
N VAL A 69 6.72 -14.21 1.83
CA VAL A 69 7.99 -13.67 2.33
C VAL A 69 8.82 -13.02 1.22
N GLY A 70 9.49 -11.92 1.53
CA GLY A 70 10.37 -11.19 0.63
C GLY A 70 10.03 -9.71 0.51
N GLU A 71 10.76 -9.02 -0.37
CA GLU A 71 10.53 -7.60 -0.68
C GLU A 71 9.40 -7.47 -1.71
N HIS A 72 8.44 -6.59 -1.40
CA HIS A 72 7.31 -6.27 -2.25
C HIS A 72 7.14 -4.77 -2.39
N VAL A 73 6.74 -4.32 -3.58
CA VAL A 73 6.15 -3.01 -3.79
C VAL A 73 4.65 -3.13 -3.49
N VAL A 74 4.14 -2.25 -2.61
CA VAL A 74 2.74 -2.18 -2.24
C VAL A 74 2.06 -1.10 -3.07
N GLU A 75 1.03 -1.49 -3.82
CA GLU A 75 0.26 -0.61 -4.68
C GLU A 75 -1.20 -0.54 -4.22
N GLY A 76 -1.79 0.66 -4.26
CA GLY A 76 -3.20 0.89 -3.99
C GLY A 76 -4.02 0.81 -5.26
N TYR A 77 -5.09 0.01 -5.23
CA TYR A 77 -6.07 -0.07 -6.31
C TYR A 77 -7.30 0.78 -5.98
N TYR A 78 -7.59 1.71 -6.89
CA TYR A 78 -8.60 2.76 -6.74
C TYR A 78 -9.78 2.53 -7.66
N SER A 79 -10.98 2.85 -7.18
CA SER A 79 -12.20 2.76 -7.99
C SER A 79 -12.06 3.59 -9.27
N SER A 80 -12.64 3.13 -10.37
CA SER A 80 -12.54 3.79 -11.69
C SER A 80 -13.06 5.23 -11.72
N GLY A 81 -13.90 5.62 -10.75
CA GLY A 81 -14.37 7.00 -10.56
C GLY A 81 -13.37 7.91 -9.84
N THR A 82 -12.24 7.38 -9.38
CA THR A 82 -11.21 8.13 -8.66
C THR A 82 -10.06 8.47 -9.60
N SER A 83 -9.86 9.75 -9.87
CA SER A 83 -8.71 10.23 -10.63
C SER A 83 -7.49 10.36 -9.72
N VAL A 84 -6.67 9.32 -9.67
CA VAL A 84 -5.33 9.35 -9.05
C VAL A 84 -4.25 9.30 -10.13
N PRO A 85 -3.15 10.05 -9.99
CA PRO A 85 -1.95 9.86 -10.81
C PRO A 85 -1.41 8.42 -10.70
N ASP A 86 -0.80 7.90 -11.76
CA ASP A 86 -0.25 6.53 -11.77
C ASP A 86 0.80 6.31 -10.66
N ASP A 87 1.61 7.33 -10.36
CA ASP A 87 2.63 7.26 -9.30
C ASP A 87 2.05 7.36 -7.88
N ALA A 88 0.81 7.83 -7.74
CA ALA A 88 0.08 7.83 -6.46
C ALA A 88 -0.45 6.44 -6.08
N GLN A 89 -0.39 5.47 -7.00
CA GLN A 89 -0.72 4.08 -6.72
C GLN A 89 0.38 3.40 -5.91
N ILE A 90 1.63 3.82 -6.05
CA ILE A 90 2.76 3.21 -5.31
C ILE A 90 2.79 3.76 -3.89
N LEU A 91 2.44 2.92 -2.92
CA LEU A 91 2.37 3.29 -1.51
C LEU A 91 3.74 3.16 -0.81
N GLY A 92 4.58 2.22 -1.27
CA GLY A 92 5.93 2.03 -0.74
C GLY A 92 6.42 0.59 -0.91
N ASN A 93 7.56 0.28 -0.30
CA ASN A 93 8.10 -1.08 -0.24
C ASN A 93 7.83 -1.68 1.14
N LEU A 94 7.51 -2.98 1.18
CA LEU A 94 7.37 -3.76 2.40
C LEU A 94 8.18 -5.04 2.29
N ASN A 95 9.02 -5.30 3.28
CA ASN A 95 9.72 -6.58 3.42
C ASN A 95 8.94 -7.50 4.38
N ILE A 96 8.39 -8.59 3.86
CA ILE A 96 7.64 -9.57 4.64
C ILE A 96 8.59 -10.65 5.16
N LYS A 97 8.55 -10.93 6.46
CA LYS A 97 9.36 -11.93 7.14
C LYS A 97 8.51 -12.95 7.89
N THR A 98 9.09 -14.11 8.16
CA THR A 98 8.54 -15.04 9.15
C THR A 98 8.77 -14.50 10.56
N ALA A 99 7.99 -14.98 11.53
CA ALA A 99 8.18 -14.68 12.95
C ALA A 99 9.52 -15.19 13.50
#